data_AF-A0A1Y1NFG1-F1
#
_entry.id   AF-A0A1Y1NFG1-F1
#
_cell.length_a   1.000
_cell.length_b   1.000
_cell.length_c   1.000
_cell.angle_alpha   90.00
_cell.angle_beta   90.00
_cell.angle_gamma   90.00
#
_symmetry.space_group_name_H-M   'P 1'
#
loop_
_entity.id
_entity.type
_entity.pdbx_description
1 polymer ?
#
loop_
_entity_poly.entity_id
_entity_poly.type
_entity_poly.pdbx_seq_one_letter_code
_entity_poly.pdbx_strand_id
1 'polypeptide(L)'
;TNESYLKDIMPFVDVQLKYKERDYLENVFKFWGSVDDFDICLSWDRRLRKSLGVRYDTRMGVFDWDLHMRLHHVGGIQVCSQEYKHWRATGVAFTWLESEVSKSNRSLVCCVISNGEKYGHYGYLGEMETGPYVAYGIDCEDLAFLKRQHGTNSHRSTDVTERNLRQYFYELENGEEYIHTKVNNLNLGASTFAVSENKVVDCGTAGDIVKTRKPCRCLNIDDVKVKFVTINALSSMKHKENFHNFFNLLYFGSTYLKYLDG
;
A
#
# COMPACT_ATOMS: atom_id res chain seq x y z
N THR A 1 27.03 -4.33 11.89
CA THR A 1 26.04 -5.12 11.13
C THR A 1 26.77 -6.18 10.33
N ASN A 2 26.37 -7.45 10.41
CA ASN A 2 27.03 -8.53 9.67
C ASN A 2 26.50 -8.57 8.22
N GLU A 3 27.27 -8.03 7.27
CA GLU A 3 26.87 -7.97 5.86
C GLU A 3 26.67 -9.35 5.22
N SER A 4 27.46 -10.35 5.65
CA SER A 4 27.32 -11.72 5.17
C SER A 4 25.98 -12.32 5.56
N TYR A 5 25.51 -12.04 6.78
CA TYR A 5 24.21 -12.48 7.26
C TYR A 5 23.05 -11.80 6.51
N LEU A 6 23.17 -10.50 6.22
CA LEU A 6 22.16 -9.78 5.45
C LEU A 6 22.05 -10.31 4.00
N LYS A 7 23.19 -10.60 3.37
CA LYS A 7 23.23 -11.20 2.03
C LYS A 7 22.63 -12.60 1.98
N ASP A 8 22.74 -13.37 3.07
CA ASP A 8 22.10 -14.68 3.16
C ASP A 8 20.56 -14.56 3.24
N ILE A 9 20.05 -13.54 3.93
CA ILE A 9 18.60 -13.31 4.08
C ILE A 9 17.98 -12.70 2.82
N MET A 10 18.58 -11.64 2.27
CA MET A 10 18.07 -10.88 1.13
C MET A 10 19.22 -10.61 0.12
N PRO A 11 19.62 -11.62 -0.67
CA PRO A 11 20.75 -11.50 -1.60
C PRO A 11 20.53 -10.47 -2.71
N PHE A 12 19.27 -10.19 -3.06
CA PHE A 12 18.88 -9.26 -4.12
C PHE A 12 18.82 -7.79 -3.68
N VAL A 13 18.98 -7.47 -2.39
CA VAL A 13 18.89 -6.10 -1.87
C VAL A 13 20.27 -5.56 -1.49
N ASP A 14 20.58 -4.36 -1.95
CA ASP A 14 21.79 -3.61 -1.58
C ASP A 14 21.41 -2.21 -1.07
N VAL A 15 21.99 -1.79 0.06
CA VAL A 15 21.63 -0.56 0.76
C VAL A 15 22.83 0.39 0.81
N GLN A 16 22.94 1.24 -0.21
CA GLN A 16 24.00 2.25 -0.37
C GLN A 16 23.55 3.64 0.13
N LEU A 17 22.99 3.67 1.34
CA LEU A 17 22.50 4.88 1.99
C LEU A 17 23.56 5.49 2.94
N LYS A 18 23.53 6.82 3.13
CA LYS A 18 24.38 7.50 4.13
C LYS A 18 23.91 7.15 5.55
N TYR A 19 24.82 7.23 6.53
CA TYR A 19 24.52 6.92 7.94
C TYR A 19 23.25 7.62 8.45
N LYS A 20 23.13 8.94 8.23
CA LYS A 20 21.94 9.72 8.63
C LYS A 20 20.62 9.18 8.06
N GLU A 21 20.62 8.68 6.83
CA GLU A 21 19.41 8.11 6.19
C GLU A 21 19.10 6.72 6.75
N ARG A 22 20.13 5.93 7.06
CA ARG A 22 19.98 4.64 7.73
C ARG A 22 19.40 4.81 9.13
N ASP A 23 19.91 5.76 9.91
CA ASP A 23 19.40 6.08 11.26
C ASP A 23 17.94 6.54 11.19
N TYR A 24 17.59 7.33 10.16
CA TYR A 24 16.21 7.73 9.93
C TYR A 24 15.29 6.55 9.62
N LEU A 25 15.69 5.64 8.73
CA LEU A 25 14.92 4.43 8.41
C LEU A 25 14.78 3.53 9.64
N GLU A 26 15.83 3.39 10.45
CA GLU A 26 15.76 2.63 11.70
C GLU A 26 14.70 3.21 12.64
N ASN A 27 14.64 4.53 12.79
CA ASN A 27 13.60 5.18 13.60
C ASN A 27 12.19 4.94 13.04
N VAL A 28 12.02 4.98 11.72
CA VAL A 28 10.74 4.67 11.07
C VAL A 28 10.32 3.22 11.33
N PHE A 29 11.24 2.26 11.20
CA PHE A 29 10.94 0.85 11.46
C PHE A 29 10.64 0.57 12.93
N LYS A 30 11.35 1.22 13.86
CA LYS A 30 11.03 1.14 15.29
C LYS A 30 9.64 1.70 15.59
N PHE A 31 9.23 2.79 14.93
CA PHE A 31 7.88 3.33 15.06
C PHE A 31 6.80 2.37 14.50
N TRP A 32 7.05 1.71 13.37
CA TRP A 32 6.12 0.72 12.83
C TRP A 32 5.92 -0.47 13.76
N GLY A 33 6.97 -0.85 14.51
CA GLY A 33 6.91 -1.90 15.52
C GLY A 33 6.67 -1.43 16.96
N SER A 34 6.45 -0.13 17.20
CA SER A 34 6.28 0.40 18.56
C SER A 34 4.89 0.08 19.11
N VAL A 35 4.71 0.23 20.41
CA VAL A 35 3.39 0.17 21.07
C VAL A 35 2.72 1.55 21.16
N ASP A 36 3.32 2.59 20.60
CA ASP A 36 2.77 3.95 20.69
C ASP A 36 1.39 4.00 20.04
N ASP A 37 0.41 4.57 20.74
CA ASP A 37 -0.95 4.69 20.22
C ASP A 37 -0.96 5.60 18.98
N PHE A 38 -1.42 5.08 17.84
CA PHE A 38 -1.69 5.87 16.65
C PHE A 38 -3.15 5.78 16.25
N ASP A 39 -3.90 6.85 16.52
CA ASP A 39 -5.31 6.96 16.11
C ASP A 39 -5.40 7.32 14.61
N ILE A 40 -5.38 6.28 13.80
CA ILE A 40 -5.57 6.37 12.35
C ILE A 40 -6.97 6.89 12.00
N CYS A 41 -8.00 6.50 12.76
CA CYS A 41 -9.37 6.92 12.51
C CYS A 41 -9.54 8.44 12.65
N LEU A 42 -8.98 9.01 13.72
CA LEU A 42 -8.96 10.46 13.92
C LEU A 42 -8.14 11.19 12.85
N SER A 43 -7.00 10.62 12.46
CA SER A 43 -6.14 11.18 11.41
C SER A 43 -6.84 11.19 10.05
N TRP A 44 -7.54 10.11 9.71
CA TRP A 44 -8.37 9.99 8.51
C TRP A 44 -9.51 11.01 8.52
N ASP A 45 -10.29 11.06 9.61
CA ASP A 45 -11.44 11.95 9.72
C ASP A 45 -11.04 13.43 9.61
N ARG A 46 -9.96 13.84 10.29
CA ARG A 46 -9.42 15.20 10.20
C ARG A 46 -9.07 15.59 8.77
N ARG A 47 -8.44 14.68 8.02
CA ARG A 47 -8.11 14.93 6.61
C ARG A 47 -9.34 14.95 5.72
N LEU A 48 -10.30 14.07 5.96
CA LEU A 48 -11.54 14.02 5.22
C LEU A 48 -12.34 15.31 5.40
N ARG A 49 -12.47 15.80 6.64
CA ARG A 49 -13.09 17.11 6.95
C ARG A 49 -12.37 18.26 6.25
N LYS A 50 -11.03 18.28 6.30
CA LYS A 50 -10.24 19.32 5.64
C LYS A 50 -10.40 19.30 4.12
N SER A 51 -10.47 18.11 3.51
CA SER A 51 -10.64 17.94 2.06
C SER A 51 -12.05 18.32 1.58
N LEU A 52 -13.09 17.87 2.29
CA LEU A 52 -14.48 18.08 1.88
C LEU A 52 -15.04 19.44 2.31
N GLY A 53 -14.52 20.03 3.38
CA GLY A 53 -15.01 21.29 3.95
C GLY A 53 -16.50 21.22 4.27
N VAL A 54 -17.26 22.17 3.75
CA VAL A 54 -18.73 22.26 3.94
C VAL A 54 -19.48 21.01 3.45
N ARG A 55 -18.90 20.27 2.48
CA ARG A 55 -19.53 19.06 1.91
C ARG A 55 -19.33 17.81 2.78
N TYR A 56 -18.67 17.93 3.93
CA TYR A 56 -18.40 16.78 4.81
C TYR A 56 -19.70 16.15 5.36
N ASP A 57 -20.71 16.96 5.67
CA ASP A 57 -21.99 16.47 6.17
C ASP A 57 -22.79 15.74 5.08
N THR A 58 -22.56 16.09 3.82
CA THR A 58 -23.13 15.45 2.62
C THR A 58 -22.13 14.54 1.90
N ARG A 59 -21.11 14.05 2.61
CA ARG A 59 -19.97 13.31 2.02
C ARG A 59 -20.34 12.10 1.16
N MET A 60 -21.43 11.40 1.49
CA MET A 60 -21.88 10.23 0.72
C MET A 60 -22.23 10.57 -0.72
N GLY A 61 -22.83 11.74 -0.96
CA GLY A 61 -23.10 12.24 -2.30
C GLY A 61 -21.82 12.64 -3.03
N VAL A 62 -20.84 13.20 -2.32
CA VAL A 62 -19.52 13.50 -2.90
C VAL A 62 -18.79 12.22 -3.31
N PHE A 63 -18.83 11.18 -2.47
CA PHE A 63 -18.19 9.89 -2.80
C PHE A 63 -18.81 9.26 -4.04
N ASP A 64 -20.14 9.28 -4.16
CA ASP A 64 -20.83 8.78 -5.34
C ASP A 64 -20.43 9.56 -6.60
N TRP A 65 -20.40 10.89 -6.51
CA TRP A 65 -19.98 11.74 -7.61
C TRP A 65 -18.51 11.48 -8.01
N ASP A 66 -17.60 11.40 -7.04
CA ASP A 66 -16.18 11.13 -7.30
C ASP A 66 -15.98 9.77 -8.00
N LEU A 67 -16.70 8.73 -7.56
CA LEU A 67 -16.65 7.42 -8.18
C LEU A 67 -17.06 7.49 -9.66
N HIS A 68 -18.23 8.05 -9.94
CA HIS A 68 -18.79 8.06 -11.29
C HIS A 68 -18.06 9.04 -12.23
N MET A 69 -17.70 10.22 -11.74
CA MET A 69 -17.15 11.29 -12.58
C MET A 69 -15.63 11.30 -12.65
N ARG A 70 -14.93 10.75 -11.64
CA ARG A 70 -13.47 10.65 -11.67
C ARG A 70 -13.01 9.24 -11.97
N LEU A 71 -13.34 8.28 -11.10
CA LEU A 71 -12.74 6.94 -11.16
C LEU A 71 -13.28 6.12 -12.34
N HIS A 72 -14.59 6.07 -12.54
CA HIS A 72 -15.19 5.35 -13.67
C HIS A 72 -14.87 6.01 -15.02
N HIS A 73 -14.77 7.35 -15.06
CA HIS A 73 -14.43 8.08 -16.28
C HIS A 73 -13.04 7.71 -16.82
N VAL A 74 -12.10 7.30 -15.94
CA VAL A 74 -10.75 6.87 -16.32
C VAL A 74 -10.60 5.34 -16.39
N GLY A 75 -11.70 4.59 -16.43
CA GLY A 75 -11.68 3.13 -16.62
C GLY A 75 -11.83 2.30 -15.34
N GLY A 76 -12.03 2.92 -14.17
CA GLY A 76 -12.20 2.22 -12.89
C GLY A 76 -13.58 1.59 -12.64
N ILE A 77 -14.28 1.17 -13.70
CA ILE A 77 -15.66 0.65 -13.65
C ILE A 77 -15.79 -0.63 -12.80
N GLN A 78 -14.69 -1.36 -12.60
CA GLN A 78 -14.64 -2.56 -11.78
C GLN A 78 -14.88 -2.28 -10.28
N VAL A 79 -14.68 -1.04 -9.83
CA VAL A 79 -14.87 -0.68 -8.42
C VAL A 79 -16.35 -0.45 -8.13
N CYS A 80 -16.92 -1.30 -7.26
CA CYS A 80 -18.33 -1.18 -6.86
C CYS A 80 -18.56 0.06 -5.98
N SER A 81 -19.74 0.67 -6.09
CA SER A 81 -20.12 1.86 -5.30
C SER A 81 -20.04 1.63 -3.78
N GLN A 82 -20.43 0.42 -3.34
CA GLN A 82 -20.36 0.00 -1.95
C GLN A 82 -18.91 -0.01 -1.43
N GLU A 83 -17.98 -0.62 -2.16
CA GLU A 83 -16.56 -0.71 -1.78
C GLU A 83 -15.94 0.68 -1.75
N TYR A 84 -16.18 1.50 -2.77
CA TYR A 84 -15.63 2.84 -2.84
C TYR A 84 -16.13 3.74 -1.70
N LYS A 85 -17.43 3.69 -1.39
CA LYS A 85 -18.02 4.44 -0.26
C LYS A 85 -17.45 3.97 1.08
N HIS A 86 -17.28 2.65 1.25
CA HIS A 86 -16.68 2.08 2.45
C HIS A 86 -15.22 2.54 2.63
N TRP A 87 -14.41 2.47 1.57
CA TRP A 87 -13.04 2.99 1.54
C TRP A 87 -12.98 4.48 1.89
N ARG A 88 -13.76 5.32 1.21
CA ARG A 88 -13.77 6.77 1.44
C ARG A 88 -14.14 7.12 2.88
N ALA A 89 -15.04 6.35 3.49
CA ALA A 89 -15.50 6.57 4.85
C ALA A 89 -14.49 6.09 5.92
N THR A 90 -13.83 4.95 5.69
CA THR A 90 -13.08 4.23 6.75
C THR A 90 -11.57 4.14 6.52
N GLY A 91 -11.12 4.29 5.27
CA GLY A 91 -9.75 3.98 4.86
C GLY A 91 -9.45 2.49 4.71
N VAL A 92 -10.48 1.63 4.61
CA VAL A 92 -10.33 0.19 4.35
C VAL A 92 -10.86 -0.13 2.94
N ALA A 93 -9.96 -0.54 2.04
CA ALA A 93 -10.29 -0.72 0.62
C ALA A 93 -10.78 -2.13 0.28
N PHE A 94 -10.08 -3.13 0.83
CA PHE A 94 -10.30 -4.54 0.54
C PHE A 94 -10.89 -5.21 1.76
N THR A 95 -12.11 -5.73 1.65
CA THR A 95 -12.87 -6.30 2.77
C THR A 95 -13.14 -7.78 2.58
N TRP A 96 -13.05 -8.53 3.68
CA TRP A 96 -13.29 -9.96 3.72
C TRP A 96 -14.53 -10.25 4.57
N LEU A 97 -15.27 -11.32 4.23
CA LEU A 97 -16.43 -11.73 5.03
C LEU A 97 -16.02 -12.26 6.41
N GLU A 98 -14.85 -12.89 6.49
CA GLU A 98 -14.41 -13.62 7.68
C GLU A 98 -13.56 -12.76 8.63
N SER A 99 -13.10 -11.58 8.18
CA SER A 99 -12.15 -10.78 8.94
C SER A 99 -12.32 -9.29 8.73
N GLU A 100 -12.13 -8.53 9.81
CA GLU A 100 -12.07 -7.07 9.79
C GLU A 100 -10.64 -6.58 10.06
N VAL A 101 -10.30 -5.44 9.48
CA VAL A 101 -9.02 -4.78 9.77
C VAL A 101 -9.11 -4.16 11.15
N SER A 102 -8.32 -4.65 12.10
CA SER A 102 -8.34 -4.19 13.49
C SER A 102 -7.11 -3.37 13.88
N LYS A 103 -6.06 -3.34 13.05
CA LYS A 103 -4.79 -2.65 13.34
C LYS A 103 -4.54 -1.48 12.39
N SER A 104 -3.98 -0.40 12.94
CA SER A 104 -3.61 0.78 12.18
C SER A 104 -2.42 0.49 11.25
N ASN A 105 -2.50 0.90 9.99
CA ASN A 105 -1.35 0.81 9.08
C ASN A 105 -0.41 2.02 9.30
N ARG A 106 0.67 1.79 10.04
CA ARG A 106 1.66 2.83 10.37
C ARG A 106 2.62 3.17 9.23
N SER A 107 2.67 2.36 8.16
CA SER A 107 3.56 2.62 7.02
C SER A 107 3.21 3.88 6.23
N LEU A 108 1.97 4.36 6.36
CA LEU A 108 1.47 5.56 5.68
C LEU A 108 1.53 6.83 6.56
N VAL A 109 2.16 6.73 7.74
CA VAL A 109 2.41 7.87 8.62
C VAL A 109 3.65 8.61 8.16
N CYS A 110 3.56 9.93 8.07
CA CYS A 110 4.65 10.77 7.57
C CYS A 110 5.39 11.50 8.68
N CYS A 111 6.65 11.85 8.39
CA CYS A 111 7.55 12.64 9.24
C CYS A 111 7.67 12.07 10.65
N VAL A 112 7.99 10.77 10.75
CA VAL A 112 8.29 10.14 12.02
C VAL A 112 9.60 10.71 12.57
N ILE A 113 9.56 11.25 13.79
CA ILE A 113 10.68 11.85 14.50
C ILE A 113 10.77 11.21 15.88
N SER A 114 11.92 10.63 16.22
CA SER A 114 12.18 10.10 17.56
C SER A 114 12.22 11.21 18.60
N ASN A 115 11.47 11.07 19.68
CA ASN A 115 11.47 11.97 20.83
C ASN A 115 11.67 11.16 22.13
N GLY A 116 12.90 10.71 22.37
CA GLY A 116 13.22 9.79 23.46
C GLY A 116 12.60 8.41 23.21
N GLU A 117 11.77 7.94 24.14
CA GLU A 117 11.06 6.66 24.03
C GLU A 117 9.80 6.71 23.16
N LYS A 118 9.30 7.91 22.85
CA LYS A 118 8.09 8.13 22.04
C LYS A 118 8.43 8.65 20.65
N TYR A 119 7.49 8.51 19.72
CA TYR A 119 7.62 9.10 18.38
C TYR A 119 6.65 10.26 18.16
N GLY A 120 7.15 11.36 17.61
CA GLY A 120 6.33 12.42 17.00
C GLY A 120 6.10 12.12 15.53
N HIS A 121 4.93 12.48 15.00
CA HIS A 121 4.61 12.29 13.58
C HIS A 121 3.68 13.39 13.05
N TYR A 122 3.71 13.64 11.74
CA TYR A 122 2.83 14.62 11.08
C TYR A 122 1.41 14.07 10.83
N GLY A 123 1.24 12.74 10.91
CA GLY A 123 -0.04 12.05 10.74
C GLY A 123 -0.12 11.26 9.44
N TYR A 124 -1.35 10.85 9.08
CA TYR A 124 -1.63 10.03 7.90
C TYR A 124 -1.53 10.82 6.60
N LEU A 125 -0.64 10.42 5.67
CA LEU A 125 -0.53 11.05 4.34
C LEU A 125 -0.94 10.13 3.19
N GLY A 126 -1.58 9.00 3.47
CA GLY A 126 -2.04 8.12 2.39
C GLY A 126 -3.14 8.75 1.53
N GLU A 127 -3.35 8.14 0.37
CA GLU A 127 -4.37 8.51 -0.60
C GLU A 127 -5.77 8.32 0.03
N MET A 128 -6.74 9.16 -0.36
CA MET A 128 -8.11 9.10 0.18
C MET A 128 -9.19 9.12 -0.88
N GLU A 129 -8.92 9.47 -2.14
CA GLU A 129 -9.91 9.60 -3.20
C GLU A 129 -9.98 8.31 -4.02
N THR A 130 -8.92 8.00 -4.74
CA THR A 130 -8.83 6.91 -5.72
C THR A 130 -8.77 5.52 -5.08
N GLY A 131 -8.13 5.41 -3.92
CA GLY A 131 -7.83 4.15 -3.25
C GLY A 131 -6.77 3.30 -3.96
N PRO A 132 -6.38 2.16 -3.33
CA PRO A 132 -5.40 1.23 -3.90
C PRO A 132 -5.95 0.41 -5.09
N TYR A 133 -7.20 0.65 -5.51
CA TYR A 133 -7.86 -0.10 -6.58
C TYR A 133 -7.10 -0.03 -7.90
N VAL A 134 -6.48 1.11 -8.22
CA VAL A 134 -5.76 1.30 -9.49
C VAL A 134 -4.54 0.39 -9.62
N ALA A 135 -3.95 -0.05 -8.51
CA ALA A 135 -2.78 -0.91 -8.56
C ALA A 135 -3.13 -2.34 -8.99
N TYR A 136 -4.19 -2.92 -8.41
CA TYR A 136 -4.45 -4.36 -8.52
C TYR A 136 -5.92 -4.74 -8.69
N GLY A 137 -6.84 -3.80 -8.56
CA GLY A 137 -8.28 -4.08 -8.41
C GLY A 137 -9.16 -3.65 -9.59
N ILE A 138 -8.58 -3.11 -10.66
CA ILE A 138 -9.33 -2.67 -11.84
C ILE A 138 -9.32 -3.72 -12.96
N ASP A 139 -8.17 -4.33 -13.22
CA ASP A 139 -7.96 -5.23 -14.35
C ASP A 139 -7.57 -6.63 -13.89
N CYS A 140 -7.84 -7.64 -14.71
CA CYS A 140 -7.60 -9.05 -14.43
C CYS A 140 -7.47 -9.82 -15.74
N GLU A 141 -6.46 -10.67 -15.87
CA GLU A 141 -6.30 -11.51 -17.07
C GLU A 141 -7.44 -12.54 -17.18
N ASP A 142 -7.99 -13.00 -16.05
CA ASP A 142 -9.19 -13.82 -16.05
C ASP A 142 -10.44 -12.95 -16.20
N LEU A 143 -10.90 -12.86 -17.45
CA LEU A 143 -12.09 -12.10 -17.84
C LEU A 143 -13.37 -12.52 -17.09
N ALA A 144 -13.41 -13.70 -16.46
CA ALA A 144 -14.54 -14.09 -15.64
C ALA A 144 -14.75 -13.14 -14.43
N PHE A 145 -13.67 -12.58 -13.89
CA PHE A 145 -13.72 -11.64 -12.76
C PHE A 145 -14.21 -10.24 -13.17
N LEU A 146 -14.09 -9.89 -14.46
CA LEU A 146 -14.53 -8.61 -15.02
C LEU A 146 -15.97 -8.66 -15.56
N LYS A 147 -16.65 -9.80 -15.42
CA LYS A 147 -18.03 -9.96 -15.89
C LYS A 147 -19.00 -9.07 -15.11
N ARG A 148 -19.91 -8.44 -15.83
CA ARG A 148 -21.00 -7.63 -15.28
C ARG A 148 -22.34 -8.29 -15.58
N GLN A 149 -23.22 -8.31 -14.59
CA GLN A 149 -24.59 -8.83 -14.71
C GLN A 149 -25.56 -7.74 -14.24
N HIS A 150 -26.59 -7.43 -15.04
CA HIS A 150 -27.58 -6.40 -14.71
C HIS A 150 -26.99 -5.02 -14.30
N GLY A 151 -25.87 -4.64 -14.91
CA GLY A 151 -25.20 -3.36 -14.64
C GLY A 151 -24.31 -3.35 -13.39
N THR A 152 -24.27 -4.43 -12.61
CA THR A 152 -23.38 -4.61 -11.45
C THR A 152 -22.24 -5.58 -11.76
N ASN A 153 -21.11 -5.41 -11.11
CA ASN A 153 -19.97 -6.31 -11.28
C ASN A 153 -20.26 -7.61 -10.52
N SER A 154 -19.93 -8.74 -11.14
CA SER A 154 -20.13 -10.07 -10.53
C SER A 154 -19.16 -10.32 -9.38
N HIS A 155 -17.93 -9.81 -9.52
CA HIS A 155 -16.87 -9.87 -8.52
C HIS A 155 -16.53 -8.45 -8.06
N ARG A 156 -16.07 -8.35 -6.83
CA ARG A 156 -15.62 -7.11 -6.22
C ARG A 156 -14.21 -6.75 -6.68
N SER A 157 -13.81 -5.50 -6.50
CA SER A 157 -12.42 -5.09 -6.69
C SER A 157 -11.48 -5.80 -5.73
N THR A 158 -11.98 -6.15 -4.53
CA THR A 158 -11.29 -7.03 -3.58
C THR A 158 -10.96 -8.40 -4.16
N ASP A 159 -11.93 -9.06 -4.81
CA ASP A 159 -11.76 -10.41 -5.36
C ASP A 159 -10.78 -10.40 -6.54
N VAL A 160 -10.83 -9.35 -7.38
CA VAL A 160 -9.86 -9.10 -8.46
C VAL A 160 -8.45 -8.93 -7.90
N THR A 161 -8.29 -8.11 -6.86
CA THR A 161 -7.00 -7.86 -6.22
C THR A 161 -6.42 -9.13 -5.62
N GLU A 162 -7.25 -9.94 -4.96
CA GLU A 162 -6.82 -11.24 -4.45
C GLU A 162 -6.32 -12.16 -5.56
N ARG A 163 -7.08 -12.30 -6.65
CA ARG A 163 -6.69 -13.13 -7.80
C ARG A 163 -5.33 -12.68 -8.34
N ASN A 164 -5.16 -11.39 -8.58
CA ASN A 164 -3.93 -10.83 -9.16
C ASN A 164 -2.73 -11.01 -8.21
N LEU A 165 -2.89 -10.74 -6.92
CA LEU A 165 -1.81 -10.95 -5.95
C LEU A 165 -1.42 -12.42 -5.83
N ARG A 166 -2.39 -13.34 -5.88
CA ARG A 166 -2.10 -14.79 -5.90
C ARG A 166 -1.29 -15.18 -7.13
N GLN A 167 -1.63 -14.66 -8.30
CA GLN A 167 -0.86 -14.85 -9.52
C GLN A 167 0.57 -14.35 -9.35
N TYR A 168 0.75 -13.08 -8.98
CA TYR A 168 2.08 -12.49 -8.87
C TYR A 168 2.96 -13.23 -7.87
N PHE A 169 2.43 -13.59 -6.69
CA PHE A 169 3.21 -14.33 -5.71
C PHE A 169 3.56 -15.74 -6.17
N TYR A 170 2.63 -16.44 -6.84
CA TYR A 170 2.89 -17.77 -7.37
C TYR A 170 3.95 -17.77 -8.47
N GLU A 171 3.84 -16.85 -9.44
CA GLU A 171 4.79 -16.70 -10.54
C GLU A 171 6.17 -16.27 -10.05
N LEU A 172 6.23 -15.36 -9.06
CA LEU A 172 7.48 -14.94 -8.45
C LEU A 172 8.17 -16.06 -7.65
N GLU A 173 7.40 -16.93 -7.00
CA GLU A 173 7.94 -18.02 -6.18
C GLU A 173 8.36 -19.24 -7.03
N ASN A 174 7.56 -19.61 -8.03
CA ASN A 174 7.74 -20.86 -8.79
C ASN A 174 8.34 -20.64 -10.19
N GLY A 175 8.23 -19.44 -10.76
CA GLY A 175 8.67 -19.16 -12.13
C GLY A 175 7.78 -19.79 -13.21
N GLU A 176 6.58 -20.26 -12.85
CA GLU A 176 5.61 -20.91 -13.72
C GLU A 176 4.33 -20.07 -13.84
N GLU A 177 3.65 -20.16 -14.99
CA GLU A 177 2.38 -19.47 -15.23
C GLU A 177 1.32 -19.91 -14.23
N TYR A 178 0.63 -18.94 -13.61
CA TYR A 178 -0.40 -19.24 -12.64
C TYR A 178 -1.73 -19.64 -13.31
N ILE A 179 -2.15 -20.89 -13.08
CA ILE A 179 -3.47 -21.35 -13.49
C ILE A 179 -4.46 -21.19 -12.33
N HIS A 180 -5.39 -20.23 -12.48
CA HIS A 180 -6.37 -19.99 -11.43
C HIS A 180 -7.34 -21.16 -11.27
N THR A 181 -7.30 -21.80 -10.09
CA THR A 181 -8.30 -22.80 -9.69
C THR A 181 -9.35 -22.12 -8.83
N LYS A 182 -10.60 -22.13 -9.29
CA LYS A 182 -11.71 -21.50 -8.57
C LYS A 182 -11.93 -22.20 -7.22
N VAL A 183 -11.63 -21.48 -6.13
CA VAL A 183 -11.74 -22.03 -4.76
C VAL A 183 -13.16 -21.91 -4.21
N ASN A 184 -13.92 -20.91 -4.66
CA ASN A 184 -15.27 -20.65 -4.16
C ASN A 184 -16.21 -20.14 -5.27
N ASN A 185 -17.50 -20.45 -5.15
CA ASN A 185 -18.57 -20.03 -6.08
C ASN A 185 -19.32 -18.78 -5.62
N LEU A 186 -18.91 -18.12 -4.54
CA LEU A 186 -19.54 -16.89 -4.06
C LEU A 186 -19.25 -15.72 -5.01
N ASN A 187 -20.30 -15.20 -5.64
CA ASN A 187 -20.24 -13.96 -6.41
C ASN A 187 -20.66 -12.80 -5.50
N LEU A 188 -19.69 -12.20 -4.81
CA LEU A 188 -19.95 -11.17 -3.80
C LEU A 188 -20.15 -9.77 -4.39
N GLY A 189 -19.94 -9.59 -5.70
CA GLY A 189 -20.18 -8.37 -6.48
C GLY A 189 -20.72 -7.14 -5.74
N ALA A 190 -22.03 -6.94 -5.77
CA ALA A 190 -22.69 -5.76 -5.16
C ALA A 190 -23.00 -5.91 -3.66
N SER A 191 -22.45 -6.93 -2.98
CA SER A 191 -22.76 -7.19 -1.57
C SER A 191 -22.32 -6.02 -0.70
N THR A 192 -23.26 -5.49 0.07
CA THR A 192 -22.99 -4.45 1.07
C THR A 192 -22.42 -5.09 2.32
N PHE A 193 -21.18 -4.74 2.67
CA PHE A 193 -20.69 -4.93 4.02
C PHE A 193 -21.36 -3.89 4.90
N ALA A 194 -21.99 -4.32 6.00
CA ALA A 194 -22.34 -3.38 7.05
C ALA A 194 -21.05 -2.69 7.48
N VAL A 195 -21.05 -1.36 7.53
CA VAL A 195 -19.94 -0.62 8.15
C VAL A 195 -19.97 -1.03 9.61
N SER A 196 -19.01 -1.86 10.03
CA SER A 196 -18.93 -2.24 11.43
C SER A 196 -18.69 -0.98 12.25
N GLU A 197 -19.38 -0.85 13.39
CA GLU A 197 -19.18 0.26 14.32
C GLU A 197 -17.79 0.18 14.99
N ASN A 198 -17.12 -0.97 14.85
CA ASN A 198 -15.78 -1.21 15.34
C ASN A 198 -14.79 -0.37 14.55
N LYS A 199 -14.36 0.73 15.17
CA LYS A 199 -13.25 1.53 14.65
C LYS A 199 -11.97 0.70 14.70
N VAL A 200 -11.07 0.93 13.74
CA VAL A 200 -9.68 0.44 13.81
C VAL A 200 -9.04 1.13 15.02
N VAL A 201 -8.92 0.41 16.13
CA VAL A 201 -8.27 0.94 17.33
C VAL A 201 -6.92 0.24 17.46
N ASP A 202 -5.88 1.03 17.70
CA ASP A 202 -4.59 0.50 18.10
C ASP A 202 -4.71 0.00 19.56
N CYS A 203 -5.33 -1.17 19.76
CA CYS A 203 -5.48 -1.77 21.09
C CYS A 203 -4.15 -2.42 21.49
N GLY A 204 -3.14 -1.62 21.79
CA GLY A 204 -1.88 -2.11 22.34
C GLY A 204 -1.99 -2.37 23.84
N THR A 205 -2.57 -3.50 24.27
CA THR A 205 -2.16 -4.05 25.57
C THR A 205 -0.70 -4.46 25.45
N ALA A 206 0.15 -3.95 26.35
CA ALA A 206 1.62 -4.12 26.34
C ALA A 206 2.14 -5.58 26.28
N GLY A 207 1.25 -6.59 26.29
CA GLY A 207 1.57 -8.02 26.19
C GLY A 207 1.60 -8.61 24.77
N ASP A 208 1.04 -7.95 23.76
CA ASP A 208 0.86 -8.53 22.41
C ASP A 208 1.95 -8.13 21.39
N ILE A 209 3.10 -7.65 21.86
CA ILE A 209 4.28 -7.53 21.00
C ILE A 209 4.70 -8.95 20.64
N VAL A 210 4.19 -9.45 19.52
CA VAL A 210 4.68 -10.68 18.90
C VAL A 210 6.18 -10.47 18.70
N LYS A 211 6.99 -11.14 19.52
CA LYS A 211 8.45 -11.15 19.36
C LYS A 211 8.72 -11.43 17.89
N THR A 212 9.40 -10.51 17.23
CA THR A 212 9.70 -10.61 15.80
C THR A 212 10.31 -11.98 15.55
N ARG A 213 9.64 -12.78 14.71
CA ARG A 213 10.17 -14.08 14.30
C ARG A 213 11.56 -13.84 13.71
N LYS A 214 12.50 -14.78 13.94
CA LYS A 214 13.80 -14.69 13.28
C LYS A 214 13.57 -14.54 11.77
N PRO A 215 14.23 -13.58 11.11
CA PRO A 215 14.04 -13.37 9.68
C PRO A 215 14.38 -14.66 8.95
N CYS A 216 13.44 -15.13 8.14
CA CYS A 216 13.64 -16.25 7.24
C CYS A 216 14.28 -15.74 5.95
N ARG A 217 15.01 -16.60 5.24
CA ARG A 217 15.54 -16.28 3.92
C ARG A 217 14.39 -15.88 2.99
N CYS A 218 14.53 -14.73 2.35
CA CYS A 218 13.57 -14.25 1.36
C CYS A 218 13.70 -15.03 0.05
N LEU A 219 12.70 -14.88 -0.83
CA LEU A 219 12.72 -15.45 -2.19
C LEU A 219 14.05 -15.12 -2.89
N ASN A 220 14.65 -16.14 -3.50
CA ASN A 220 15.88 -15.97 -4.25
C ASN A 220 15.53 -15.52 -5.67
N ILE A 221 15.86 -14.28 -6.01
CA ILE A 221 15.62 -13.71 -7.33
C ILE A 221 16.98 -13.50 -7.98
N ASP A 222 17.37 -14.39 -8.89
CA ASP A 222 18.73 -14.43 -9.43
C ASP A 222 19.02 -13.26 -10.39
N ASP A 223 18.01 -12.81 -11.13
CA ASP A 223 18.17 -11.83 -12.22
C ASP A 223 17.90 -10.37 -11.79
N VAL A 224 17.46 -10.13 -10.55
CA VAL A 224 17.07 -8.80 -10.09
C VAL A 224 17.92 -8.36 -8.91
N LYS A 225 18.43 -7.13 -8.98
CA LYS A 225 19.10 -6.46 -7.85
C LYS A 225 18.47 -5.10 -7.57
N VAL A 226 17.95 -4.93 -6.36
CA VAL A 226 17.38 -3.69 -5.87
C VAL A 226 18.43 -2.93 -5.08
N LYS A 227 18.83 -1.76 -5.58
CA LYS A 227 19.81 -0.88 -4.91
C LYS A 227 19.13 0.36 -4.35
N PHE A 228 19.14 0.51 -3.04
CA PHE A 228 18.72 1.75 -2.38
C PHE A 228 19.91 2.71 -2.34
N VAL A 229 19.77 3.90 -2.93
CA VAL A 229 20.84 4.90 -2.98
C VAL A 229 20.35 6.25 -2.48
N THR A 230 21.24 6.97 -1.78
CA THR A 230 20.99 8.32 -1.28
C THR A 230 20.57 9.27 -2.40
N ILE A 231 19.55 10.09 -2.16
CA ILE A 231 19.07 11.06 -3.15
C ILE A 231 20.14 12.07 -3.59
N ASN A 232 21.01 12.48 -2.67
CA ASN A 232 22.12 13.39 -2.97
C ASN A 232 23.18 12.75 -3.89
N ALA A 233 23.14 11.43 -4.09
CA ALA A 233 24.02 10.76 -5.03
C ALA A 233 23.59 10.97 -6.48
N LEU A 234 22.31 11.30 -6.76
CA LEU A 234 21.79 11.46 -8.13
C LEU A 234 22.60 12.47 -8.95
N SER A 235 22.94 13.62 -8.37
CA SER A 235 23.76 14.64 -9.04
C SER A 235 25.17 14.15 -9.38
N SER A 236 25.72 13.24 -8.57
CA SER A 236 27.04 12.62 -8.81
C SER A 236 26.98 11.39 -9.73
N MET A 237 25.82 10.77 -9.89
CA MET A 237 25.65 9.55 -10.69
C MET A 237 25.91 9.80 -12.17
N LYS A 238 25.60 11.01 -12.68
CA LYS A 238 25.87 11.40 -14.07
C LYS A 238 27.35 11.33 -14.48
N HIS A 239 28.26 11.42 -13.51
CA HIS A 239 29.70 11.40 -13.74
C HIS A 239 30.34 10.03 -13.51
N LYS A 240 29.59 9.04 -13.00
CA LYS A 240 30.12 7.71 -12.74
C LYS A 240 29.98 6.85 -13.98
N GLU A 241 31.11 6.33 -14.48
CA GLU A 241 31.16 5.47 -15.66
C GLU A 241 30.22 4.25 -15.54
N ASN A 242 30.06 3.72 -14.34
CA ASN A 242 29.18 2.57 -14.05
C ASN A 242 27.71 2.78 -14.43
N PHE A 243 27.26 4.04 -14.58
CA PHE A 243 25.88 4.37 -14.92
C PHE A 243 25.73 4.89 -16.36
N HIS A 244 26.81 4.95 -17.13
CA HIS A 244 26.76 5.37 -18.52
C HIS A 244 26.06 4.31 -19.38
N ASN A 245 24.99 4.70 -20.09
CA ASN A 245 24.13 3.80 -20.88
C ASN A 245 23.61 2.59 -20.09
N PHE A 246 23.50 2.70 -18.76
CA PHE A 246 23.10 1.59 -17.90
C PHE A 246 21.58 1.41 -17.83
N PHE A 247 20.81 2.49 -17.90
CA PHE A 247 19.35 2.46 -17.70
C PHE A 247 18.59 2.40 -19.03
N ASN A 248 17.75 1.39 -19.20
CA ASN A 248 16.79 1.34 -20.32
C ASN A 248 15.53 2.18 -20.03
N LEU A 249 15.18 2.34 -18.75
CA LEU A 249 13.97 3.01 -18.31
C LEU A 249 14.22 3.77 -17.01
N LEU A 250 13.64 4.96 -16.88
CA LEU A 250 13.77 5.81 -15.70
C LEU A 250 12.39 6.28 -15.25
N TYR A 251 12.09 6.09 -13.97
CA TYR A 251 10.90 6.63 -13.32
C TYR A 251 11.32 7.60 -12.22
N PHE A 252 10.64 8.74 -12.14
CA PHE A 252 10.88 9.71 -11.09
C PHE A 252 9.57 10.40 -10.66
N GLY A 253 9.47 10.69 -9.38
CA GLY A 253 8.41 11.57 -8.87
C GLY A 253 8.71 13.02 -9.25
N SER A 254 7.68 13.81 -9.57
CA SER A 254 7.83 15.21 -9.96
C SER A 254 8.59 16.06 -8.92
N THR A 255 8.45 15.73 -7.64
CA THR A 255 9.18 16.36 -6.52
C THR A 255 10.70 16.18 -6.58
N TYR A 256 11.19 15.19 -7.33
CA TYR A 256 12.61 14.84 -7.40
C TYR A 256 13.33 15.36 -8.66
N LEU A 257 12.60 15.95 -9.61
CA LEU A 257 13.17 16.57 -10.83
C LEU A 257 14.30 17.55 -10.52
N LYS A 258 14.14 18.35 -9.46
CA LYS A 258 15.13 19.34 -9.01
C LYS A 258 16.50 18.75 -8.63
N TYR A 259 16.60 17.44 -8.42
CA TYR A 259 17.87 16.76 -8.11
C TYR A 259 18.55 16.15 -9.34
N LEU A 260 17.88 16.16 -10.50
CA LEU A 260 18.43 15.72 -11.79
C LEU A 260 19.10 16.89 -12.54
N ASP A 261 18.47 18.07 -12.52
CA ASP A 261 18.94 19.29 -13.20
C ASP A 261 19.85 20.15 -12.30
N GLY A 262 20.98 19.57 -11.88
CA GLY A 262 22.10 20.30 -11.27
C GLY A 262 23.31 20.29 -12.18
#